data_AF-A0AAP6GYF6-F1
#
_entry.id   AF-A0AAP6GYF6-F1
#
_cell.length_a   1.000
_cell.length_b   1.000
_cell.length_c   1.000
_cell.angle_alpha   90.00
_cell.angle_beta   90.00
_cell.angle_gamma   90.00
#
_symmetry.space_group_name_H-M   'P 1'
#
loop_
_entity.id
_entity.type
_entity.pdbx_description
1 polymer ?
#
loop_
_entity_poly.entity_id
_entity_poly.type
_entity_poly.pdbx_seq_one_letter_code
_entity_poly.pdbx_strand_id
1 'polypeptide(L)'
;MRRSIIRGVISLALAGCGGGNTESNVQAPGAEETAKTKVLETGAAVLQDRPPIEAINAYLDGFHFYNGQMKVQMEAHHYCSILNEDVIQCTIYDGNVKDAKLMGVEYIISAKLFAALPEQEKTLWHSHVHEVKSGQLVAPGIPEVAEHALMEKLIHTYGKTWHTWHTDLDKDLPRGMPQLMMGFTADGQADPQMVAARDDRLGVSSQDKRERRADIVAPPVDGGADAWQKGRVIQIEDPAGGHGHAPPEADKNATSGNGPGR
;
A
#
# COMPACT_ATOMS: atom_id res chain seq x y z
N MET A 1 -12.84 61.38 15.77
CA MET A 1 -12.57 60.11 16.46
C MET A 1 -13.20 58.96 15.66
N ARG A 2 -12.42 58.26 14.82
CA ARG A 2 -12.87 57.06 14.10
C ARG A 2 -12.26 55.84 14.80
N ARG A 3 -13.11 54.98 15.36
CA ARG A 3 -12.70 53.70 15.96
C ARG A 3 -12.73 52.63 14.86
N SER A 4 -11.56 52.19 14.40
CA SER A 4 -11.43 50.98 13.58
C SER A 4 -11.62 49.76 14.46
N ILE A 5 -12.63 48.95 14.16
CA ILE A 5 -12.84 47.63 14.75
C ILE A 5 -12.06 46.62 13.91
N ILE A 6 -10.93 46.15 14.42
CA ILE A 6 -10.18 45.04 13.83
C ILE A 6 -10.92 43.76 14.20
N ARG A 7 -11.57 43.12 13.22
CA ARG A 7 -12.11 41.76 13.36
C ARG A 7 -10.95 40.78 13.21
N GLY A 8 -10.50 40.21 14.33
CA GLY A 8 -9.55 39.09 14.33
C GLY A 8 -10.23 37.84 13.78
N VAL A 9 -9.66 37.26 12.72
CA VAL A 9 -10.01 35.93 12.23
C VAL A 9 -9.38 34.92 13.19
N ILE A 10 -10.21 34.17 13.91
CA ILE A 10 -9.77 33.03 14.71
C ILE A 10 -9.59 31.86 13.75
N SER A 11 -8.34 31.54 13.43
CA SER A 11 -8.00 30.29 12.73
C SER A 11 -8.15 29.13 13.72
N LEU A 12 -9.20 28.33 13.56
CA LEU A 12 -9.33 27.06 14.27
C LEU A 12 -8.26 26.11 13.72
N ALA A 13 -7.20 25.85 14.48
CA ALA A 13 -6.28 24.76 14.18
C ALA A 13 -7.02 23.44 14.39
N LEU A 14 -7.33 22.74 13.30
CA LEU A 14 -7.75 21.35 13.34
C LEU A 14 -6.54 20.53 13.79
N ALA A 15 -6.40 20.31 15.09
CA ALA A 15 -5.45 19.35 15.62
C ALA A 15 -5.97 17.95 15.29
N GLY A 16 -5.41 17.33 14.26
CA GLY A 16 -5.56 15.90 14.02
C GLY A 16 -4.80 15.15 15.13
N CYS A 17 -5.50 14.76 16.19
CA CYS A 17 -5.02 13.71 17.08
C CYS A 17 -5.31 12.37 16.39
N GLY A 18 -4.33 11.75 15.75
CA GLY A 18 -4.53 10.43 15.18
C GLY A 18 -3.39 9.99 14.26
N GLY A 19 -2.69 8.95 14.68
CA GLY A 19 -1.58 8.32 13.97
C GLY A 19 -0.43 8.12 14.93
N GLY A 20 -0.46 7.05 15.74
CA GLY A 20 0.77 6.56 16.34
C GLY A 20 1.73 6.05 15.25
N ASN A 21 2.90 5.61 15.68
CA ASN A 21 3.99 5.29 14.77
C ASN A 21 4.15 3.77 14.60
N THR A 22 4.39 3.35 13.36
CA THR A 22 4.93 2.04 13.01
C THR A 22 6.43 2.23 12.74
N GLU A 23 7.26 1.57 13.56
CA GLU A 23 8.72 1.54 13.41
C GLU A 23 9.11 0.52 12.34
N SER A 24 10.33 0.63 11.80
CA SER A 24 10.86 -0.34 10.85
C SER A 24 11.11 -1.70 11.51
N ASN A 25 10.89 -2.79 10.76
CA ASN A 25 11.18 -4.16 11.22
C ASN A 25 12.68 -4.45 11.32
N VAL A 26 13.52 -3.65 10.66
CA VAL A 26 14.96 -3.88 10.57
C VAL A 26 15.78 -2.62 10.81
N GLN A 27 16.97 -2.83 11.38
CA GLN A 27 18.02 -1.82 11.37
C GLN A 27 18.90 -2.03 10.14
N ALA A 28 19.12 -0.98 9.35
CA ALA A 28 20.08 -1.05 8.26
C ALA A 28 21.50 -1.22 8.84
N PRO A 29 22.31 -2.18 8.34
CA PRO A 29 23.64 -2.43 8.86
C PRO A 29 24.60 -1.32 8.43
N GLY A 30 25.60 -1.04 9.26
CA GLY A 30 26.59 0.00 9.01
C GLY A 30 26.95 0.76 10.28
N ALA A 31 27.89 1.69 10.17
CA ALA A 31 28.18 2.62 11.24
C ALA A 31 27.23 3.82 11.17
N GLU A 32 26.95 4.41 12.33
CA GLU A 32 26.25 5.69 12.44
C GLU A 32 26.90 6.79 11.58
N GLU A 33 26.08 7.73 11.14
CA GLU A 33 26.56 8.90 10.41
C GLU A 33 27.57 9.71 11.23
N THR A 34 28.70 10.04 10.57
CA THR A 34 29.69 10.93 11.16
C THR A 34 29.14 12.34 11.34
N ALA A 35 29.73 13.13 12.25
CA ALA A 35 29.38 14.55 12.40
C ALA A 35 29.52 15.34 11.08
N LYS A 36 30.49 14.95 10.23
CA LYS A 36 30.66 15.54 8.90
C LYS A 36 29.46 15.25 7.99
N THR A 37 28.98 14.01 7.96
CA THR A 37 27.81 13.62 7.16
C THR A 37 26.58 14.42 7.57
N LYS A 38 26.29 14.50 8.88
CA LYS A 38 25.15 15.26 9.42
C LYS A 38 25.18 16.75 9.03
N VAL A 39 26.36 17.37 9.05
CA VAL A 39 26.53 18.77 8.61
C VAL A 39 26.27 18.92 7.11
N LEU A 40 26.78 17.99 6.28
CA LEU A 40 26.54 18.01 4.84
C LEU A 40 25.06 17.83 4.50
N GLU A 41 24.36 16.92 5.19
CA GLU A 41 22.93 16.71 5.01
C GLU A 41 22.11 17.93 5.42
N THR A 42 22.46 18.56 6.54
CA THR A 42 21.81 19.82 6.96
C THR A 42 22.02 20.92 5.91
N GLY A 43 23.24 21.05 5.37
CA GLY A 43 23.54 22.00 4.30
C GLY A 43 22.72 21.70 3.03
N ALA A 44 22.62 20.43 2.63
CA ALA A 44 21.79 20.02 1.51
C ALA A 44 20.31 20.31 1.77
N ALA A 45 19.80 20.05 2.98
CA ALA A 45 18.41 20.31 3.36
C ALA A 45 18.03 21.78 3.17
N VAL A 46 18.96 22.71 3.40
CA VAL A 46 18.76 24.16 3.24
C VAL A 46 18.99 24.65 1.81
N LEU A 47 19.95 24.06 1.08
CA LEU A 47 20.43 24.62 -0.19
C LEU A 47 19.82 23.98 -1.44
N GLN A 48 19.29 22.76 -1.33
CA GLN A 48 18.75 22.03 -2.47
C GLN A 48 17.23 21.99 -2.41
N ASP A 49 16.59 22.49 -3.47
CA ASP A 49 15.17 22.29 -3.71
C ASP A 49 14.90 20.80 -3.99
N ARG A 50 13.77 20.27 -3.50
CA ARG A 50 13.35 18.88 -3.76
C ARG A 50 11.89 18.83 -4.21
N PRO A 51 11.51 19.46 -5.34
CA PRO A 51 10.11 19.53 -5.76
C PRO A 51 9.40 18.16 -5.83
N PRO A 52 10.04 17.05 -6.30
CA PRO A 52 9.38 15.75 -6.29
C PRO A 52 9.04 15.22 -4.91
N ILE A 53 9.88 15.48 -3.90
CA ILE A 53 9.66 15.05 -2.51
C ILE A 53 8.59 15.92 -1.86
N GLU A 54 8.59 17.22 -2.14
CA GLU A 54 7.58 18.16 -1.66
C GLU A 54 6.17 17.86 -2.23
N ALA A 55 6.10 17.25 -3.42
CA ALA A 55 4.83 16.85 -4.04
C ALA A 55 4.21 15.59 -3.40
N ILE A 56 4.95 14.84 -2.59
CA ILE A 56 4.44 13.69 -1.85
C ILE A 56 3.71 14.20 -0.62
N ASN A 57 2.38 14.28 -0.70
CA ASN A 57 1.55 15.00 0.26
C ASN A 57 0.31 14.23 0.73
N ALA A 58 0.12 13.00 0.25
CA ALA A 58 -0.91 12.09 0.74
C ALA A 58 -0.24 10.89 1.44
N TYR A 59 -0.77 10.52 2.60
CA TYR A 59 -0.35 9.35 3.35
C TYR A 59 -1.52 8.38 3.48
N LEU A 60 -1.30 7.14 3.03
CA LEU A 60 -2.23 6.03 3.22
C LEU A 60 -1.51 4.87 3.89
N ASP A 61 -2.30 4.06 4.58
CA ASP A 61 -1.83 2.83 5.21
C ASP A 61 -2.76 1.68 4.82
N GLY A 62 -2.16 0.61 4.34
CA GLY A 62 -2.86 -0.58 3.88
C GLY A 62 -2.00 -1.83 4.08
N PHE A 63 -2.36 -2.90 3.40
CA PHE A 63 -1.67 -4.18 3.53
C PHE A 63 -1.47 -4.82 2.18
N HIS A 64 -0.33 -5.45 2.00
CA HIS A 64 -0.01 -6.21 0.80
C HIS A 64 0.24 -7.68 1.15
N PHE A 65 0.26 -8.52 0.12
CA PHE A 65 0.87 -9.84 0.16
C PHE A 65 1.68 -10.10 -1.12
N TYR A 66 2.64 -11.01 -1.05
CA TYR A 66 3.45 -11.40 -2.21
C TYR A 66 2.58 -12.15 -3.22
N ASN A 67 2.55 -11.72 -4.49
CA ASN A 67 1.74 -12.40 -5.51
C ASN A 67 2.06 -13.91 -5.56
N GLY A 68 1.04 -14.75 -5.35
CA GLY A 68 1.14 -16.20 -5.24
C GLY A 68 1.44 -16.77 -3.85
N GLN A 69 1.71 -15.93 -2.85
CA GLN A 69 2.05 -16.32 -1.49
C GLN A 69 1.27 -15.52 -0.45
N MET A 70 -0.08 -15.61 -0.49
CA MET A 70 -0.98 -14.82 0.37
C MET A 70 -0.73 -14.95 1.88
N LYS A 71 -0.08 -16.01 2.34
CA LYS A 71 0.26 -16.17 3.76
C LYS A 71 1.43 -15.28 4.21
N VAL A 72 2.13 -14.65 3.28
CA VAL A 72 3.22 -13.71 3.55
C VAL A 72 2.68 -12.31 3.30
N GLN A 73 2.33 -11.63 4.38
CA GLN A 73 1.59 -10.37 4.40
C GLN A 73 2.37 -9.31 5.17
N MET A 74 2.14 -8.04 4.84
CA MET A 74 2.81 -6.91 5.48
C MET A 74 1.91 -5.68 5.48
N GLU A 75 2.13 -4.81 6.46
CA GLU A 75 1.67 -3.42 6.44
C GLU A 75 2.50 -2.63 5.43
N ALA A 76 1.84 -1.70 4.73
CA ALA A 76 2.45 -0.88 3.70
C ALA A 76 2.05 0.58 3.92
N HIS A 77 3.05 1.42 4.12
CA HIS A 77 2.89 2.86 4.33
C HIS A 77 3.12 3.61 3.02
N HIS A 78 2.05 4.06 2.38
CA HIS A 78 2.07 4.72 1.09
C HIS A 78 2.20 6.23 1.25
N TYR A 79 3.28 6.78 0.73
CA TYR A 79 3.47 8.22 0.61
C TYR A 79 3.36 8.60 -0.86
N CYS A 80 2.28 9.29 -1.21
CA CYS A 80 1.83 9.46 -2.58
C CYS A 80 1.87 10.91 -3.07
N SER A 81 2.17 11.07 -4.36
CA SER A 81 1.90 12.28 -5.12
C SER A 81 0.80 12.03 -6.15
N ILE A 82 -0.21 12.91 -6.16
CA ILE A 82 -1.29 12.88 -7.14
C ILE A 82 -0.81 13.63 -8.38
N LEU A 83 -0.51 12.91 -9.46
CA LEU A 83 0.02 13.52 -10.69
C LEU A 83 -1.08 14.21 -11.49
N ASN A 84 -2.27 13.61 -11.50
CA ASN A 84 -3.50 14.15 -12.08
C ASN A 84 -4.71 13.36 -11.55
N GLU A 85 -5.91 13.58 -12.12
CA GLU A 85 -7.13 12.90 -11.68
C GLU A 85 -7.11 11.38 -11.86
N ASP A 86 -6.35 10.89 -12.84
CA ASP A 86 -6.32 9.49 -13.26
C ASP A 86 -5.07 8.73 -12.80
N VAL A 87 -4.03 9.41 -12.29
CA VAL A 87 -2.74 8.79 -11.96
C VAL A 87 -2.17 9.31 -10.63
N ILE A 88 -1.86 8.37 -9.74
CA ILE A 88 -1.15 8.60 -8.47
C ILE A 88 0.09 7.70 -8.48
N GLN A 89 1.19 8.18 -7.91
CA GLN A 89 2.38 7.38 -7.66
C GLN A 89 2.76 7.46 -6.19
N CYS A 90 3.23 6.36 -5.63
CA CYS A 90 3.56 6.26 -4.21
C CYS A 90 4.94 5.63 -4.02
N THR A 91 5.68 6.16 -3.06
CA THR A 91 6.78 5.45 -2.41
C THR A 91 6.24 4.73 -1.18
N ILE A 92 6.58 3.45 -1.02
CA ILE A 92 6.07 2.62 0.07
C ILE A 92 7.18 2.36 1.07
N TYR A 93 6.85 2.49 2.35
CA TYR A 93 7.76 2.26 3.48
C TYR A 93 7.23 1.17 4.42
N ASP A 94 8.13 0.60 5.23
CA ASP A 94 7.81 -0.40 6.26
C ASP A 94 7.38 0.22 7.61
N GLY A 95 7.25 1.55 7.64
CA GLY A 95 6.86 2.33 8.79
C GLY A 95 6.50 3.75 8.38
N ASN A 96 6.04 4.56 9.32
CA ASN A 96 5.72 5.98 9.13
C ASN A 96 6.66 6.93 9.90
N VAL A 97 7.78 6.40 10.40
CA VAL A 97 8.84 7.14 11.09
C VAL A 97 9.95 7.58 10.13
N LYS A 98 10.81 8.50 10.59
CA LYS A 98 11.84 9.13 9.76
C LYS A 98 12.87 8.15 9.20
N ASP A 99 13.15 7.06 9.91
CA ASP A 99 14.13 6.03 9.58
C ASP A 99 13.50 4.73 9.03
N ALA A 100 12.21 4.79 8.67
CA ALA A 100 11.54 3.71 7.95
C ALA A 100 12.26 3.40 6.62
N LYS A 101 12.25 2.13 6.22
CA LYS A 101 12.94 1.67 5.00
C LYS A 101 12.00 1.76 3.81
N LEU A 102 12.54 2.28 2.71
CA LEU A 102 11.85 2.25 1.42
C LEU A 102 11.69 0.79 0.98
N MET A 103 10.45 0.32 0.96
CA MET A 103 10.09 -1.02 0.53
C MET A 103 9.89 -1.11 -0.98
N GLY A 104 9.31 -0.08 -1.60
CA GLY A 104 8.90 -0.19 -2.98
C GLY A 104 8.18 1.03 -3.53
N VAL A 105 7.50 0.81 -4.66
CA VAL A 105 6.67 1.81 -5.32
C VAL A 105 5.34 1.20 -5.73
N GLU A 106 4.33 2.06 -5.76
CA GLU A 106 3.05 1.75 -6.36
C GLU A 106 2.63 2.83 -7.36
N TYR A 107 2.04 2.38 -8.46
CA TYR A 107 1.31 3.23 -9.38
C TYR A 107 -0.16 2.90 -9.28
N ILE A 108 -0.98 3.92 -9.10
CA ILE A 108 -2.43 3.78 -9.02
C ILE A 108 -3.03 4.51 -10.21
N ILE A 109 -3.91 3.83 -10.93
CA ILE A 109 -4.60 4.41 -12.09
C ILE A 109 -6.11 4.26 -11.99
N SER A 110 -6.84 5.17 -12.63
CA SER A 110 -8.29 5.08 -12.74
C SER A 110 -8.73 3.88 -13.56
N ALA A 111 -9.96 3.39 -13.33
CA ALA A 111 -10.57 2.33 -14.12
C ALA A 111 -10.57 2.61 -15.63
N LYS A 112 -10.67 3.88 -16.03
CA LYS A 112 -10.58 4.31 -17.44
C LYS A 112 -9.23 3.98 -18.05
N LEU A 113 -8.13 4.32 -17.36
CA LEU A 113 -6.79 4.00 -17.84
C LEU A 113 -6.53 2.49 -17.77
N PHE A 114 -6.98 1.83 -16.71
CA PHE A 114 -6.86 0.39 -16.55
C PHE A 114 -7.51 -0.38 -17.70
N ALA A 115 -8.74 -0.02 -18.08
CA ALA A 115 -9.47 -0.67 -19.17
C ALA A 115 -8.73 -0.59 -20.53
N ALA A 116 -7.91 0.45 -20.72
CA ALA A 116 -7.12 0.66 -21.93
C ALA A 116 -5.77 -0.07 -21.93
N LEU A 117 -5.38 -0.69 -20.82
CA LEU A 117 -4.14 -1.46 -20.75
C LEU A 117 -4.22 -2.73 -21.61
N PRO A 118 -3.09 -3.18 -22.18
CA PRO A 118 -2.99 -4.51 -22.76
C PRO A 118 -3.37 -5.59 -21.74
N GLU A 119 -4.04 -6.65 -22.18
CA GLU A 119 -4.51 -7.74 -21.30
C GLU A 119 -3.39 -8.39 -20.48
N GLN A 120 -2.18 -8.46 -21.04
CA GLN A 120 -1.00 -8.98 -20.33
C GLN A 120 -0.57 -8.04 -19.21
N GLU A 121 -0.60 -6.73 -19.44
CA GLU A 121 -0.23 -5.73 -18.43
C GLU A 121 -1.21 -5.76 -17.26
N LYS A 122 -2.52 -5.89 -17.52
CA LYS A 122 -3.58 -5.94 -16.49
C LYS A 122 -3.32 -6.99 -15.41
N THR A 123 -2.66 -8.10 -15.76
CA THR A 123 -2.35 -9.18 -14.81
C THR A 123 -1.39 -8.79 -13.69
N LEU A 124 -0.72 -7.65 -13.81
CA LEU A 124 0.20 -7.08 -12.81
C LEU A 124 -0.50 -6.14 -11.81
N TRP A 125 -1.82 -5.98 -11.90
CA TRP A 125 -2.56 -4.98 -11.14
C TRP A 125 -3.61 -5.64 -10.24
N HIS A 126 -3.87 -5.03 -9.08
CA HIS A 126 -4.94 -5.40 -8.18
C HIS A 126 -5.99 -4.29 -8.11
N SER A 127 -7.22 -4.64 -7.73
CA SER A 127 -8.29 -3.66 -7.52
C SER A 127 -8.34 -3.18 -6.07
N HIS A 128 -8.60 -1.88 -5.85
CA HIS A 128 -8.70 -1.33 -4.49
C HIS A 128 -10.10 -1.47 -3.85
N VAL A 129 -11.05 -2.13 -4.54
CA VAL A 129 -12.45 -2.20 -4.10
C VAL A 129 -12.58 -2.79 -2.70
N HIS A 130 -11.94 -3.94 -2.47
CA HIS A 130 -12.06 -4.60 -1.18
C HIS A 130 -11.32 -3.84 -0.08
N GLU A 131 -10.11 -3.38 -0.32
CA GLU A 131 -9.30 -2.63 0.66
C GLU A 131 -10.03 -1.38 1.17
N VAL A 132 -10.69 -0.66 0.26
CA VAL A 132 -11.54 0.48 0.61
C VAL A 132 -12.76 0.03 1.42
N LYS A 133 -13.51 -0.97 0.95
CA LYS A 133 -14.78 -1.37 1.59
C LYS A 133 -14.59 -2.09 2.92
N SER A 134 -13.48 -2.81 3.10
CA SER A 134 -13.17 -3.56 4.32
C SER A 134 -12.69 -2.67 5.46
N GLY A 135 -12.32 -1.42 5.17
CA GLY A 135 -11.69 -0.52 6.13
C GLY A 135 -10.19 -0.76 6.31
N GLN A 136 -9.59 -1.68 5.55
CA GLN A 136 -8.16 -2.01 5.64
C GLN A 136 -7.28 -0.89 5.10
N LEU A 137 -7.70 -0.21 4.02
CA LEU A 137 -7.03 1.01 3.57
C LEU A 137 -7.53 2.21 4.38
N VAL A 138 -6.62 2.95 4.99
CA VAL A 138 -6.92 4.16 5.79
C VAL A 138 -6.04 5.32 5.39
N ALA A 139 -6.48 6.55 5.69
CA ALA A 139 -5.66 7.76 5.57
C ALA A 139 -5.57 8.45 6.96
N PRO A 140 -4.57 8.09 7.79
CA PRO A 140 -4.47 8.62 9.14
C PRO A 140 -4.18 10.12 9.17
N GLY A 141 -4.58 10.79 10.25
CA GLY A 141 -4.26 12.20 10.51
C GLY A 141 -5.10 13.23 9.75
N ILE A 142 -6.01 12.82 8.87
CA ILE A 142 -6.95 13.73 8.19
C ILE A 142 -8.38 13.59 8.74
N PRO A 143 -9.26 14.61 8.59
CA PRO A 143 -10.65 14.52 9.00
C PRO A 143 -11.42 13.41 8.26
N GLU A 144 -12.36 12.76 8.94
CA GLU A 144 -13.16 11.63 8.37
C GLU A 144 -13.83 11.99 7.04
N VAL A 145 -14.35 13.20 6.88
CA VAL A 145 -15.00 13.65 5.63
C VAL A 145 -14.00 13.68 4.46
N ALA A 146 -12.75 14.06 4.74
CA ALA A 146 -11.70 14.09 3.71
C ALA A 146 -11.25 12.67 3.36
N GLU A 147 -11.10 11.80 4.36
CA GLU A 147 -10.78 10.39 4.11
C GLU A 147 -11.90 9.68 3.35
N HIS A 148 -13.17 9.90 3.71
CA HIS A 148 -14.31 9.30 3.02
C HIS A 148 -14.33 9.71 1.53
N ALA A 149 -14.16 11.00 1.22
CA ALA A 149 -14.04 11.47 -0.16
C ALA A 149 -12.82 10.89 -0.91
N LEU A 150 -11.70 10.68 -0.22
CA LEU A 150 -10.53 10.01 -0.79
C LEU A 150 -10.85 8.55 -1.13
N MET A 151 -11.56 7.84 -0.24
CA MET A 151 -11.96 6.45 -0.43
C MET A 151 -13.00 6.30 -1.55
N GLU A 152 -13.92 7.26 -1.70
CA GLU A 152 -14.82 7.33 -2.87
C GLU A 152 -14.07 7.44 -4.19
N LYS A 153 -12.91 8.13 -4.22
CA LYS A 153 -12.05 8.17 -5.40
C LYS A 153 -11.30 6.84 -5.59
N LEU A 154 -10.67 6.32 -4.53
CA LEU A 154 -9.78 5.15 -4.63
C LEU A 154 -10.52 3.85 -4.92
N ILE A 155 -11.80 3.72 -4.57
CA ILE A 155 -12.59 2.52 -4.89
C ILE A 155 -12.68 2.25 -6.40
N HIS A 156 -12.46 3.26 -7.24
CA HIS A 156 -12.48 3.16 -8.70
C HIS A 156 -11.10 2.96 -9.34
N THR A 157 -10.09 2.60 -8.55
CA THR A 157 -8.69 2.55 -8.99
C THR A 157 -8.07 1.16 -8.89
N TYR A 158 -6.96 1.00 -9.61
CA TYR A 158 -6.15 -0.21 -9.66
C TYR A 158 -4.70 0.12 -9.33
N GLY A 159 -4.06 -0.73 -8.53
CA GLY A 159 -2.69 -0.58 -8.07
C GLY A 159 -1.75 -1.58 -8.73
N LYS A 160 -0.55 -1.12 -9.13
CA LYS A 160 0.59 -1.99 -9.49
C LYS A 160 1.75 -1.70 -8.55
N THR A 161 2.07 -2.69 -7.73
CA THR A 161 3.01 -2.53 -6.61
C THR A 161 4.18 -3.48 -6.72
N TRP A 162 5.40 -2.93 -6.64
CA TRP A 162 6.62 -3.70 -6.62
C TRP A 162 7.43 -3.36 -5.36
N HIS A 163 7.70 -4.37 -4.54
CA HIS A 163 8.60 -4.25 -3.38
C HIS A 163 10.00 -4.73 -3.75
N THR A 164 11.01 -3.94 -3.43
CA THR A 164 12.44 -4.21 -3.61
C THR A 164 13.16 -4.51 -2.30
N TRP A 165 12.57 -4.14 -1.16
CA TRP A 165 13.08 -4.46 0.18
C TRP A 165 12.01 -5.19 1.00
N HIS A 166 12.34 -6.41 1.41
CA HIS A 166 11.46 -7.34 2.14
C HIS A 166 11.83 -7.37 3.64
N THR A 167 11.58 -6.25 4.35
CA THR A 167 11.92 -6.11 5.78
C THR A 167 11.06 -6.98 6.68
N ASP A 168 9.86 -7.34 6.22
CA ASP A 168 8.96 -8.34 6.82
C ASP A 168 9.57 -9.74 6.91
N LEU A 169 10.59 -10.02 6.09
CA LEU A 169 11.39 -11.25 6.13
C LEU A 169 12.75 -11.05 6.84
N ASP A 170 12.83 -10.05 7.73
CA ASP A 170 14.01 -9.68 8.51
C ASP A 170 15.26 -9.41 7.66
N LYS A 171 15.09 -8.98 6.40
CA LYS A 171 16.21 -8.62 5.54
C LYS A 171 16.71 -7.23 5.92
N ASP A 172 17.87 -7.19 6.58
CA ASP A 172 18.60 -5.96 6.96
C ASP A 172 19.11 -5.12 5.76
N LEU A 173 19.12 -5.70 4.55
CA LEU A 173 19.42 -5.01 3.28
C LEU A 173 18.41 -5.42 2.18
N PRO A 174 18.19 -4.58 1.15
CA PRO A 174 17.30 -4.87 0.02
C PRO A 174 17.92 -5.94 -0.91
N ARG A 175 17.94 -7.19 -0.46
CA ARG A 175 18.50 -8.34 -1.18
C ARG A 175 17.42 -9.17 -1.86
N GLY A 176 17.77 -9.68 -3.05
CA GLY A 176 16.89 -10.51 -3.87
C GLY A 176 16.21 -9.71 -4.96
N MET A 177 15.28 -10.35 -5.67
CA MET A 177 14.57 -9.72 -6.77
C MET A 177 13.39 -8.88 -6.26
N PRO A 178 13.01 -7.82 -7.00
CA PRO A 178 11.73 -7.16 -6.77
C PRO A 178 10.59 -8.16 -6.85
N GLN A 179 9.61 -8.05 -5.95
CA GLN A 179 8.43 -8.91 -5.92
C GLN A 179 7.19 -8.09 -6.24
N LEU A 180 6.32 -8.66 -7.06
CA LEU A 180 4.99 -8.13 -7.34
C LEU A 180 4.12 -8.36 -6.11
N MET A 181 3.45 -7.31 -5.67
CA MET A 181 2.59 -7.31 -4.49
C MET A 181 1.13 -7.12 -4.90
N MET A 182 0.22 -7.74 -4.16
CA MET A 182 -1.20 -7.68 -4.41
C MET A 182 -1.97 -7.25 -3.16
N GLY A 183 -3.11 -6.60 -3.37
CA GLY A 183 -4.10 -6.29 -2.34
C GLY A 183 -5.08 -7.43 -2.09
N PHE A 184 -5.72 -7.41 -0.92
CA PHE A 184 -6.76 -8.37 -0.57
C PHE A 184 -8.07 -8.08 -1.32
N THR A 185 -8.86 -9.12 -1.54
CA THR A 185 -10.07 -9.09 -2.38
C THR A 185 -11.31 -9.62 -1.69
N ALA A 186 -11.17 -10.24 -0.51
CA ALA A 186 -12.27 -10.79 0.26
C ALA A 186 -11.96 -10.86 1.76
N ASP A 187 -13.04 -10.88 2.56
CA ASP A 187 -12.95 -11.05 4.02
C ASP A 187 -12.25 -12.39 4.36
N GLY A 188 -11.48 -12.39 5.44
CA GLY A 188 -10.74 -13.56 5.92
C GLY A 188 -9.41 -13.85 5.21
N GLN A 189 -9.01 -13.01 4.24
CA GLN A 189 -7.69 -13.13 3.59
C GLN A 189 -6.57 -12.45 4.40
N ALA A 190 -6.81 -11.25 4.91
CA ALA A 190 -5.85 -10.55 5.75
C ALA A 190 -5.75 -11.19 7.14
N ASP A 191 -4.54 -11.26 7.70
CA ASP A 191 -4.30 -11.68 9.08
C ASP A 191 -4.99 -10.71 10.04
N PRO A 192 -5.99 -11.16 10.82
CA PRO A 192 -6.71 -10.31 11.75
C PRO A 192 -5.82 -9.72 12.84
N GLN A 193 -4.72 -10.38 13.22
CA GLN A 193 -3.78 -9.84 14.22
C GLN A 193 -2.96 -8.68 13.64
N MET A 194 -2.55 -8.77 12.38
CA MET A 194 -1.86 -7.68 11.68
C MET A 194 -2.76 -6.44 11.59
N VAL A 195 -4.02 -6.63 11.18
CA VAL A 195 -5.01 -5.53 11.10
C VAL A 195 -5.25 -4.91 12.49
N ALA A 196 -5.47 -5.73 13.51
CA ALA A 196 -5.70 -5.25 14.87
C ALA A 196 -4.49 -4.49 15.45
N ALA A 197 -3.27 -4.97 15.16
CA ALA A 197 -2.05 -4.31 15.63
C ALA A 197 -1.85 -2.94 14.97
N ARG A 198 -2.14 -2.81 13.66
CA ARG A 198 -2.14 -1.52 12.96
C ARG A 198 -3.19 -0.59 13.53
N ASP A 199 -4.41 -1.08 13.71
CA ASP A 199 -5.53 -0.29 14.23
C ASP A 199 -5.21 0.30 15.62
N ASP A 200 -4.62 -0.50 16.52
CA ASP A 200 -4.16 -0.05 17.83
C ASP A 200 -3.07 1.02 17.72
N ARG A 201 -2.03 0.80 16.89
CA ARG A 201 -0.95 1.77 16.68
C ARG A 201 -1.47 3.10 16.15
N LEU A 202 -2.32 3.08 15.12
CA LEU A 202 -2.78 4.29 14.46
C LEU A 202 -3.97 4.95 15.18
N GLY A 203 -4.59 4.27 16.15
CA GLY A 203 -5.78 4.75 16.85
C GLY A 203 -7.01 4.80 15.94
N VAL A 204 -7.15 3.81 15.04
CA VAL A 204 -8.26 3.67 14.09
C VAL A 204 -9.03 2.37 14.33
N SER A 205 -10.20 2.23 13.69
CA SER A 205 -10.97 0.98 13.69
C SER A 205 -11.36 0.64 12.25
N SER A 206 -10.79 -0.43 11.71
CA SER A 206 -11.11 -0.93 10.36
C SER A 206 -12.60 -1.28 10.24
N GLN A 207 -13.19 -1.82 11.32
CA GLN A 207 -14.62 -2.13 11.36
C GLN A 207 -15.48 -0.85 11.29
N ASP A 208 -15.12 0.19 12.04
CA ASP A 208 -15.85 1.46 11.99
C ASP A 208 -15.71 2.12 10.61
N LYS A 209 -14.52 2.05 10.00
CA LYS A 209 -14.27 2.56 8.63
C LYS A 209 -15.15 1.81 7.62
N ARG A 210 -15.24 0.48 7.72
CA ARG A 210 -16.14 -0.35 6.91
C ARG A 210 -17.59 0.09 7.02
N GLU A 211 -18.08 0.30 8.25
CA GLU A 211 -19.45 0.74 8.50
C GLU A 211 -19.72 2.13 7.93
N ARG A 212 -18.80 3.08 8.14
CA ARG A 212 -18.92 4.45 7.62
C ARG A 212 -18.82 4.55 6.10
N ARG A 213 -18.22 3.55 5.45
CA ARG A 213 -18.09 3.47 3.98
C ARG A 213 -19.20 2.61 3.36
N ALA A 214 -20.25 2.24 4.10
CA ALA A 214 -21.35 1.41 3.60
C ALA A 214 -22.07 2.05 2.40
N ASP A 215 -22.13 3.38 2.36
CA ASP A 215 -22.74 4.20 1.31
C ASP A 215 -21.91 4.27 0.01
N ILE A 216 -20.60 4.08 0.08
CA ILE A 216 -19.72 4.08 -1.10
C ILE A 216 -20.07 2.90 -2.01
N VAL A 217 -20.51 3.19 -3.23
CA VAL A 217 -20.90 2.19 -4.22
C VAL A 217 -19.64 1.54 -4.84
N ALA A 218 -19.49 0.24 -4.64
CA ALA A 218 -18.41 -0.52 -5.26
C ALA A 218 -18.65 -0.68 -6.77
N PRO A 219 -17.69 -0.28 -7.64
CA PRO A 219 -17.76 -0.58 -9.06
C PRO A 219 -17.51 -2.07 -9.32
N PRO A 220 -17.94 -2.60 -10.49
CA PRO A 220 -17.49 -3.91 -10.93
C PRO A 220 -15.96 -3.89 -11.15
N VAL A 221 -15.29 -4.94 -10.67
CA VAL A 221 -13.86 -5.16 -10.93
C VAL A 221 -13.68 -5.74 -12.32
N ASP A 222 -12.77 -5.15 -13.11
CA ASP A 222 -12.41 -5.63 -14.44
C ASP A 222 -11.71 -7.00 -14.33
N GLY A 223 -12.09 -7.94 -15.21
CA GLY A 223 -11.59 -9.30 -15.17
C GLY A 223 -10.09 -9.48 -15.48
N GLY A 224 -9.40 -8.44 -15.95
CA GLY A 224 -7.94 -8.48 -16.15
C GLY A 224 -7.14 -8.29 -14.86
N ALA A 225 -7.72 -7.63 -13.85
CA ALA A 225 -7.08 -7.42 -12.54
C ALA A 225 -7.14 -8.67 -11.66
N ASP A 226 -6.41 -8.64 -10.54
CA ASP A 226 -6.44 -9.68 -9.51
C ASP A 226 -6.19 -11.08 -10.10
N ALA A 227 -5.32 -11.16 -11.11
CA ALA A 227 -5.16 -12.35 -11.96
C ALA A 227 -4.73 -13.61 -11.16
N TRP A 228 -4.12 -13.42 -10.00
CA TRP A 228 -3.77 -14.46 -9.04
C TRP A 228 -4.99 -15.26 -8.56
N GLN A 229 -6.17 -14.65 -8.46
CA GLN A 229 -7.41 -15.34 -8.11
C GLN A 229 -7.78 -16.43 -9.13
N LYS A 230 -7.26 -16.29 -10.36
CA LYS A 230 -7.49 -17.19 -11.50
C LYS A 230 -6.30 -18.11 -11.74
N GLY A 231 -5.39 -18.22 -10.76
CA GLY A 231 -4.18 -19.04 -10.84
C GLY A 231 -3.06 -18.44 -11.69
N ARG A 232 -3.20 -17.20 -12.18
CA ARG A 232 -2.14 -16.51 -12.92
C ARG A 232 -1.27 -15.72 -11.95
N VAL A 233 -0.27 -16.40 -11.40
CA VAL A 233 0.73 -15.82 -10.51
C VAL A 233 1.92 -15.35 -11.35
N ILE A 234 2.30 -14.08 -11.18
CA ILE A 234 3.47 -13.49 -11.86
C ILE A 234 4.44 -13.00 -10.79
N GLN A 235 5.68 -13.43 -10.92
CA GLN A 235 6.83 -12.92 -10.18
C GLN A 235 8.03 -12.82 -11.11
N ILE A 236 8.99 -11.95 -10.77
CA ILE A 236 10.28 -11.94 -11.45
C ILE A 236 11.08 -13.15 -10.98
N GLU A 237 11.56 -13.95 -11.93
CA GLU A 237 12.42 -15.10 -11.65
C GLU A 237 13.71 -14.63 -10.96
N ASP A 238 14.05 -15.31 -9.86
CA ASP A 238 15.33 -15.10 -9.18
C ASP A 238 16.40 -16.06 -9.72
N PRO A 239 17.38 -15.57 -10.50
CA PRO A 239 18.44 -16.42 -11.04
C PRO A 239 19.36 -17.01 -9.95
N ALA A 240 19.34 -16.47 -8.73
CA ALA A 240 20.09 -17.01 -7.59
C ALA A 240 19.31 -18.10 -6.83
N GLY A 241 18.05 -18.38 -7.20
CA GLY A 241 17.22 -19.42 -6.58
C GLY A 241 16.74 -19.09 -5.16
N GLY A 242 16.81 -17.83 -4.74
CA GLY A 242 16.52 -17.37 -3.37
C GLY A 242 15.03 -17.28 -3.03
N HIS A 243 14.14 -17.46 -4.01
CA HIS A 243 12.70 -17.51 -3.81
C HIS A 243 12.16 -18.86 -4.26
N GLY A 244 11.79 -19.70 -3.30
CA GLY A 244 11.04 -20.92 -3.55
C GLY A 244 9.66 -20.57 -4.09
N HIS A 245 9.56 -20.41 -5.42
CA HIS A 245 8.28 -20.50 -6.11
C HIS A 245 7.84 -21.96 -6.02
N ALA A 246 7.17 -22.35 -4.94
CA ALA A 246 6.47 -23.62 -4.92
C ALA A 246 5.36 -23.52 -5.99
N PRO A 247 5.36 -24.36 -7.02
CA PRO A 247 4.16 -24.50 -7.85
C PRO A 247 3.04 -25.02 -6.95
N PRO A 248 1.76 -24.67 -7.22
CA PRO A 248 0.66 -25.35 -6.56
C PRO A 248 0.82 -26.85 -6.83
N GLU A 249 0.78 -27.67 -5.77
CA GLU A 249 0.63 -29.11 -5.91
C GLU A 249 -0.63 -29.36 -6.74
N ALA A 250 -0.45 -29.70 -8.00
CA ALA A 250 -1.53 -30.24 -8.81
C ALA A 250 -1.94 -31.56 -8.16
N ASP A 251 -3.20 -31.63 -7.72
CA ASP A 251 -3.87 -32.80 -7.18
C ASP A 251 -3.44 -34.09 -7.90
N LYS A 252 -2.60 -34.90 -7.26
CA LYS A 252 -2.24 -36.25 -7.74
C LYS A 252 -3.33 -37.29 -7.45
N ASN A 253 -4.59 -36.89 -7.37
CA ASN A 253 -5.69 -37.80 -7.00
C ASN A 253 -6.88 -37.79 -7.98
N ALA A 254 -6.59 -37.68 -9.28
CA ALA A 254 -7.61 -37.85 -10.32
C ALA A 254 -7.19 -38.87 -11.39
N THR A 255 -6.86 -40.11 -11.00
CA THR A 255 -6.97 -41.28 -11.89
C THR A 255 -7.11 -42.58 -11.10
N SER A 256 -8.34 -42.95 -10.77
CA SER A 256 -8.79 -44.35 -10.72
C SER A 256 -10.32 -44.44 -10.71
N GLY A 257 -10.93 -44.01 -11.81
CA GLY A 257 -12.33 -44.30 -12.11
C GLY A 257 -12.41 -45.44 -13.13
N ASN A 258 -12.67 -46.65 -12.65
CA ASN A 258 -13.05 -47.82 -13.46
C ASN A 258 -14.20 -47.46 -14.43
N GLY A 259 -14.01 -47.72 -15.72
CA GLY A 259 -15.12 -47.74 -16.69
C GLY A 259 -15.97 -49.01 -16.53
N PRO A 260 -17.30 -48.95 -16.74
CA PRO A 260 -18.10 -50.17 -16.83
C PRO A 260 -18.01 -50.72 -18.25
N GLY A 261 -17.77 -52.02 -18.36
CA GLY A 261 -17.81 -52.73 -19.63
C GLY A 261 -19.22 -52.81 -20.20
N ARG A 262 -19.34 -52.54 -21.50
CA ARG A 262 -19.98 -53.36 -22.54
C ARG A 262 -19.73 -52.74 -23.90
#